data_AF-B9RUN2-F1
#
_entry.id   AF-B9RUN2-F1
#
_cell.length_a   1.000
_cell.length_b   1.000
_cell.length_c   1.000
_cell.angle_alpha   90.00
_cell.angle_beta   90.00
_cell.angle_gamma   90.00
#
_symmetry.space_group_name_H-M   'P 1'
#
loop_
_entity.id
_entity.type
_entity.pdbx_description
1 polymer ?
#
loop_
_entity_poly.entity_id
_entity_poly.type
_entity_poly.pdbx_seq_one_letter_code
_entity_poly.pdbx_strand_id
1 'polypeptide(L)'
;MTATTTKLTDLNEDSLAHCANYLSLQDLSNLAITCKCLKRVAYSDSIWHRCYRERWPLEVPGGLLSLREAYSERLASLHQFKCTDPLCADLYTNDSKPFDHVMLDNNDIIFSQGSSVQIVKIDSFLNGIDSEATTILTDHNARITYKLLGDSSSKVLASGGEDGTVRIWSLNSIGKRGQHTLKATFYGHGKPIKLMSVAGYVLASSYSC
;
A
#
# COMPACT_ATOMS: atom_id res chain seq x y z
N MET A 1 22.88 -24.19 -49.08
CA MET A 1 21.91 -24.39 -47.98
C MET A 1 20.89 -23.27 -48.05
N THR A 2 19.67 -23.56 -48.48
CA THR A 2 18.58 -22.57 -48.57
C THR A 2 17.92 -22.47 -47.20
N ALA A 3 18.02 -21.30 -46.55
CA ALA A 3 17.33 -21.03 -45.30
C ALA A 3 15.81 -21.03 -45.55
N THR A 4 15.09 -21.97 -44.94
CA THR A 4 13.63 -22.01 -44.96
C THR A 4 13.11 -20.94 -44.01
N THR A 5 12.37 -19.96 -44.54
CA THR A 5 11.75 -18.88 -43.78
C THR A 5 10.62 -19.44 -42.91
N THR A 6 10.89 -19.70 -41.63
CA THR A 6 9.87 -20.11 -40.67
C THR A 6 9.06 -18.89 -40.22
N LYS A 7 7.74 -18.96 -40.35
CA LYS A 7 6.83 -17.91 -39.90
C LYS A 7 6.47 -18.11 -38.43
N LEU A 8 6.14 -17.03 -37.74
CA LEU A 8 5.70 -17.08 -36.33
C LEU A 8 4.47 -17.99 -36.12
N THR A 9 3.62 -18.14 -37.15
CA THR A 9 2.46 -19.04 -37.15
C THR A 9 2.81 -20.52 -37.19
N ASP A 10 4.08 -20.86 -37.46
CA ASP A 10 4.54 -22.25 -37.53
C ASP A 10 4.89 -22.79 -36.12
N LEU A 11 4.93 -21.91 -35.11
CA LEU A 11 5.10 -22.28 -33.70
C LEU A 11 3.82 -22.90 -33.15
N ASN A 12 3.98 -23.87 -32.24
CA ASN A 12 2.85 -24.42 -31.50
C ASN A 12 2.29 -23.41 -30.48
N GLU A 13 1.05 -23.65 -30.05
CA GLU A 13 0.30 -22.78 -29.16
C GLU A 13 1.00 -22.58 -27.81
N ASP A 14 1.61 -23.62 -27.26
CA ASP A 14 2.35 -23.56 -25.99
C ASP A 14 3.59 -22.65 -26.06
N SER A 15 4.34 -22.72 -27.18
CA SER A 15 5.52 -21.86 -27.38
C SER A 15 5.12 -20.40 -27.54
N LEU A 16 4.04 -20.14 -28.29
CA LEU A 16 3.50 -18.79 -28.44
C LEU A 16 2.95 -18.25 -27.10
N ALA A 17 2.26 -19.08 -26.31
CA ALA A 17 1.79 -18.72 -24.98
C ALA A 17 2.96 -18.43 -24.03
N HIS A 18 4.07 -19.18 -24.12
CA HIS A 18 5.27 -18.90 -23.36
C HIS A 18 5.92 -17.56 -23.76
N CYS A 19 6.01 -17.25 -25.05
CA CYS A 19 6.50 -15.95 -25.52
C CYS A 19 5.60 -14.80 -25.05
N ALA A 20 4.29 -15.02 -24.98
CA ALA A 20 3.33 -14.04 -24.48
C ALA A 20 3.55 -13.65 -23.01
N ASN A 21 4.33 -14.42 -22.25
CA ASN A 21 4.73 -14.05 -20.88
C ASN A 21 5.61 -12.78 -20.83
N TYR A 22 6.27 -12.42 -21.92
CA TYR A 22 7.14 -11.25 -21.97
C TYR A 22 6.45 -10.01 -22.56
N LEU A 23 5.16 -10.11 -22.87
CA LEU A 23 4.38 -9.05 -23.51
C LEU A 23 3.55 -8.27 -22.50
N SER A 24 3.44 -6.95 -22.71
CA SER A 24 2.50 -6.10 -21.96
C SER A 24 1.05 -6.33 -22.42
N LEU A 25 0.07 -5.81 -21.67
CA LEU A 25 -1.35 -5.82 -22.09
C LEU A 25 -1.57 -5.11 -23.43
N GLN A 26 -0.76 -4.07 -23.70
CA GLN A 26 -0.83 -3.35 -24.97
C GLN A 26 -0.27 -4.22 -26.11
N ASP A 27 0.84 -4.92 -25.88
CA ASP A 27 1.44 -5.80 -26.87
C ASP A 27 0.54 -7.00 -27.16
N LEU A 28 -0.14 -7.56 -26.16
CA LEU A 28 -1.12 -8.62 -26.34
C LEU A 28 -2.33 -8.16 -27.16
N SER A 29 -2.81 -6.93 -26.91
CA SER A 29 -3.87 -6.32 -27.72
C SER A 29 -3.43 -6.13 -29.17
N ASN A 30 -2.21 -5.63 -29.38
CA ASN A 30 -1.61 -5.47 -30.70
C ASN A 30 -1.42 -6.82 -31.40
N LEU A 31 -0.98 -7.86 -30.68
CA LEU A 31 -0.82 -9.21 -31.20
C LEU A 31 -2.16 -9.79 -31.67
N ALA A 32 -3.23 -9.57 -30.91
CA ALA A 32 -4.55 -10.10 -31.19
C ALA A 32 -5.22 -9.49 -32.45
N ILE A 33 -4.81 -8.31 -32.88
CA ILE A 33 -5.35 -7.66 -34.09
C ILE A 33 -4.58 -8.04 -35.37
N THR A 34 -3.43 -8.70 -35.26
CA THR A 34 -2.60 -9.04 -36.44
C THR A 34 -3.19 -10.15 -37.31
N CYS A 35 -3.61 -11.28 -36.71
CA CYS A 35 -4.21 -12.40 -37.45
C CYS A 35 -5.09 -13.29 -36.56
N LYS A 36 -5.94 -14.14 -37.16
CA LYS A 36 -6.85 -15.05 -36.44
C LYS A 36 -6.13 -16.05 -35.54
N CYS A 37 -4.97 -16.56 -35.97
CA CYS A 37 -4.18 -17.53 -35.19
C CYS A 37 -3.60 -16.87 -33.93
N LEU A 38 -2.95 -15.72 -34.09
CA LEU A 38 -2.37 -14.96 -32.98
C LEU A 38 -3.44 -14.39 -32.05
N LYS A 39 -4.63 -14.05 -32.56
CA LYS A 39 -5.81 -13.72 -31.75
C LYS A 39 -6.21 -14.86 -30.82
N ARG A 40 -6.22 -16.10 -31.33
CA ARG A 40 -6.57 -17.28 -30.50
C ARG A 40 -5.59 -17.44 -29.36
N VAL A 41 -4.28 -17.34 -29.65
CA VAL A 41 -3.25 -17.47 -28.61
C VAL A 41 -3.32 -16.32 -27.61
N ALA A 42 -3.37 -15.06 -28.08
CA ALA A 42 -3.41 -13.88 -27.22
C ALA A 42 -4.63 -13.85 -26.28
N TYR A 43 -5.73 -14.50 -26.66
CA TYR A 43 -6.95 -14.61 -25.86
C TYR A 43 -7.08 -15.95 -25.11
N SER A 44 -6.00 -16.75 -25.06
CA SER A 44 -5.99 -17.98 -24.28
C SER A 44 -6.08 -17.72 -22.78
N ASP A 45 -6.80 -18.58 -22.08
CA ASP A 45 -7.01 -18.49 -20.63
C ASP A 45 -5.69 -18.51 -19.84
N SER A 46 -4.68 -19.24 -20.31
CA SER A 46 -3.36 -19.30 -19.68
C SER A 46 -2.68 -17.93 -19.55
N ILE A 47 -2.78 -17.09 -20.58
CA ILE A 47 -2.20 -15.74 -20.58
C ILE A 47 -2.98 -14.83 -19.62
N TRP A 48 -4.31 -14.86 -19.68
CA TRP A 48 -5.15 -13.99 -18.85
C TRP A 48 -5.15 -14.40 -17.38
N HIS A 49 -5.00 -15.69 -17.08
CA HIS A 49 -4.77 -16.18 -15.72
C HIS A 49 -3.50 -15.57 -15.11
N ARG A 50 -2.40 -15.54 -15.88
CA ARG A 50 -1.15 -14.91 -15.47
C ARG A 50 -1.33 -13.41 -15.25
N CYS A 51 -1.88 -12.70 -16.23
CA CYS A 51 -2.12 -11.25 -16.11
C CYS A 51 -2.98 -10.91 -14.90
N TYR A 52 -3.97 -11.75 -14.58
CA TYR A 52 -4.80 -11.58 -13.38
C TYR A 52 -3.98 -11.78 -12.10
N ARG A 53 -3.22 -12.89 -11.99
CA ARG A 53 -2.41 -13.22 -10.81
C ARG A 53 -1.28 -12.22 -10.54
N GLU A 54 -0.64 -11.72 -11.59
CA GLU A 54 0.40 -10.68 -11.46
C GLU A 54 -0.17 -9.37 -10.90
N ARG A 55 -1.40 -9.01 -11.29
CA ARG A 55 -2.02 -7.73 -10.92
C ARG A 55 -2.86 -7.81 -9.64
N TRP A 56 -3.46 -8.96 -9.35
CA TRP A 56 -4.29 -9.22 -8.17
C TRP A 56 -3.95 -10.59 -7.54
N PRO A 57 -2.82 -10.70 -6.82
CA PRO A 57 -2.34 -11.97 -6.28
C PRO A 57 -3.28 -12.60 -5.24
N LEU A 58 -4.02 -11.76 -4.52
CA LEU A 58 -4.89 -12.15 -3.41
C LEU A 58 -6.30 -12.52 -3.86
N GLU A 59 -6.65 -12.32 -5.13
CA GLU A 59 -7.99 -12.61 -5.63
C GLU A 59 -8.00 -13.82 -6.56
N VAL A 60 -9.03 -14.65 -6.36
CA VAL A 60 -9.28 -15.80 -7.22
C VAL A 60 -10.31 -15.37 -8.28
N PRO A 61 -10.01 -15.52 -9.58
CA PRO A 61 -11.01 -15.29 -10.62
C PRO A 61 -12.22 -16.19 -10.37
N GLY A 62 -13.36 -15.60 -10.02
CA GLY A 62 -14.62 -16.33 -9.81
C GLY A 62 -15.62 -15.97 -10.91
N GLY A 63 -16.18 -16.97 -11.60
CA GLY A 63 -17.34 -16.76 -12.48
C GLY A 63 -17.47 -17.74 -13.65
N LEU A 64 -18.66 -17.70 -14.29
CA LEU A 64 -19.00 -18.35 -15.57
C LEU A 64 -18.33 -17.71 -16.80
N LEU A 65 -17.65 -16.57 -16.62
CA LEU A 65 -17.02 -15.78 -17.68
C LEU A 65 -15.62 -16.31 -18.01
N SER A 66 -15.15 -16.04 -19.23
CA SER A 66 -13.75 -16.28 -19.58
C SER A 66 -12.81 -15.42 -18.74
N LEU A 67 -11.58 -15.87 -18.50
CA LEU A 67 -10.62 -15.13 -17.66
C LEU A 67 -10.31 -13.73 -18.20
N ARG A 68 -10.35 -13.57 -19.53
CA ARG A 68 -10.19 -12.28 -20.21
C ARG A 68 -11.34 -11.32 -19.91
N GLU A 69 -12.57 -11.79 -19.92
CA GLU A 69 -13.75 -10.98 -19.61
C GLU A 69 -13.74 -10.57 -18.13
N ALA A 70 -13.44 -11.51 -17.23
CA ALA A 70 -13.28 -11.22 -15.80
C ALA A 70 -12.17 -10.18 -15.55
N TYR A 71 -11.03 -10.28 -16.24
CA TYR A 71 -9.97 -9.28 -16.18
C TYR A 71 -10.46 -7.90 -16.63
N SER A 72 -11.19 -7.85 -17.75
CA SER A 72 -11.67 -6.62 -18.37
C SER A 72 -12.73 -5.92 -17.52
N GLU A 73 -13.69 -6.67 -16.98
CA GLU A 73 -14.72 -6.17 -16.07
C GLU A 73 -14.11 -5.60 -14.79
N ARG A 74 -13.12 -6.30 -14.22
CA ARG A 74 -12.41 -5.83 -13.03
C ARG A 74 -11.63 -4.54 -13.31
N LEU A 75 -10.92 -4.48 -14.45
CA LEU A 75 -10.21 -3.28 -14.86
C LEU A 75 -11.17 -2.09 -15.06
N ALA A 76 -12.33 -2.33 -15.69
CA ALA A 76 -13.37 -1.32 -15.86
C ALA A 76 -13.94 -0.87 -14.51
N SER A 77 -14.14 -1.80 -13.57
CA SER A 77 -14.63 -1.50 -12.22
C SER A 77 -13.64 -0.65 -11.44
N LEU A 78 -12.33 -0.95 -11.52
CA LEU A 78 -11.28 -0.12 -10.93
C LEU A 78 -11.24 1.28 -11.52
N HIS A 79 -11.33 1.42 -12.85
CA HIS A 79 -11.38 2.74 -13.50
C HIS A 79 -12.63 3.54 -13.12
N GLN A 80 -13.73 2.86 -12.77
CA GLN A 80 -14.96 3.49 -12.31
C GLN A 80 -15.02 3.68 -10.79
N PHE A 81 -13.94 3.33 -10.06
CA PHE A 81 -13.94 3.29 -8.59
C PHE A 81 -15.11 2.47 -8.01
N LYS A 82 -15.59 1.46 -8.75
CA LYS A 82 -16.61 0.53 -8.27
C LYS A 82 -15.97 -0.41 -7.25
N CYS A 83 -16.44 -0.32 -6.02
CA CYS A 83 -16.11 -1.27 -4.98
C CYS A 83 -17.33 -2.18 -4.77
N THR A 84 -17.19 -3.45 -5.13
CA THR A 84 -18.14 -4.49 -4.72
C THR A 84 -17.82 -4.86 -3.29
N ASP A 85 -18.71 -4.47 -2.37
CA ASP A 85 -18.61 -4.70 -0.93
C ASP A 85 -17.38 -4.04 -0.27
N PRO A 86 -17.39 -2.70 -0.12
CA PRO A 86 -16.33 -2.02 0.62
C PRO A 86 -16.34 -2.51 2.07
N LEU A 87 -15.20 -3.05 2.51
CA LEU A 87 -14.99 -3.39 3.90
C LEU A 87 -15.17 -2.12 4.77
N CYS A 88 -16.31 -2.05 5.46
CA CYS A 88 -16.67 -0.94 6.32
C CYS A 88 -16.36 -1.32 7.77
N ALA A 89 -15.53 -0.53 8.42
CA ALA A 89 -15.18 -0.74 9.81
C ALA A 89 -15.15 0.62 10.53
N ASP A 90 -15.90 0.70 11.63
CA ASP A 90 -16.04 1.94 12.40
C ASP A 90 -15.08 1.91 13.58
N LEU A 91 -14.18 2.90 13.62
CA LEU A 91 -13.27 3.08 14.75
C LEU A 91 -13.88 4.04 15.77
N TYR A 92 -14.26 3.51 16.93
CA TYR A 92 -14.76 4.30 18.05
C TYR A 92 -13.65 4.57 19.06
N THR A 93 -13.40 5.84 19.36
CA THR A 93 -12.47 6.27 20.42
C THR A 93 -13.25 6.76 21.63
N ASN A 94 -12.76 6.47 22.84
CA ASN A 94 -13.39 6.94 24.08
C ASN A 94 -13.19 8.45 24.34
N ASP A 95 -12.30 9.12 23.62
CA ASP A 95 -12.11 10.58 23.72
C ASP A 95 -13.15 11.28 22.83
N SER A 96 -13.76 12.34 23.36
CA SER A 96 -14.81 13.13 22.69
C SER A 96 -14.24 14.27 21.82
N LYS A 97 -12.91 14.40 21.75
CA LYS A 97 -12.23 15.39 20.91
C LYS A 97 -12.29 15.02 19.42
N PRO A 98 -12.30 16.00 18.50
CA PRO A 98 -12.27 15.74 17.07
C PRO A 98 -10.94 15.10 16.64
N PHE A 99 -10.99 14.35 15.54
CA PHE A 99 -9.80 13.92 14.81
C PHE A 99 -9.25 15.09 14.02
N ASP A 100 -7.97 15.40 14.23
CA ASP A 100 -7.35 16.58 13.62
C ASP A 100 -6.54 16.22 12.37
N HIS A 101 -5.84 15.10 12.42
CA HIS A 101 -5.09 14.54 11.32
C HIS A 101 -5.25 13.04 11.34
N VAL A 102 -5.40 12.45 10.15
CA VAL A 102 -5.46 11.00 9.92
C VAL A 102 -4.46 10.67 8.81
N MET A 103 -3.72 9.58 8.99
CA MET A 103 -2.72 9.10 8.07
C MET A 103 -2.73 7.58 8.07
N LEU A 104 -2.64 6.99 6.89
CA LEU A 104 -2.59 5.55 6.70
C LEU A 104 -1.17 5.18 6.28
N ASP A 105 -0.57 4.21 6.97
CA ASP A 105 0.74 3.67 6.64
C ASP A 105 0.73 2.14 6.66
N ASN A 106 0.64 1.52 5.49
CA ASN A 106 0.58 0.08 5.30
C ASN A 106 -0.48 -0.60 6.20
N ASN A 107 -0.08 -1.08 7.39
CA ASN A 107 -0.92 -1.76 8.38
C ASN A 107 -1.27 -0.89 9.61
N ASP A 108 -0.87 0.37 9.64
CA ASP A 108 -1.05 1.27 10.77
C ASP A 108 -1.97 2.43 10.37
N ILE A 109 -3.06 2.62 11.11
CA ILE A 109 -3.88 3.84 11.09
C ILE A 109 -3.34 4.75 12.18
N ILE A 110 -2.79 5.89 11.79
CA ILE A 110 -2.25 6.88 12.71
C ILE A 110 -3.17 8.09 12.67
N PHE A 111 -3.66 8.55 13.81
CA PHE A 111 -4.49 9.74 13.92
C PHE A 111 -4.18 10.54 15.18
N SER A 112 -4.46 11.85 15.13
CA SER A 112 -4.35 12.73 16.29
C SER A 112 -5.71 13.15 16.81
N GLN A 113 -5.84 13.10 18.13
CA GLN A 113 -7.05 13.48 18.84
C GLN A 113 -6.66 14.33 20.04
N GLY A 114 -6.84 15.65 19.93
CA GLY A 114 -6.34 16.61 20.90
C GLY A 114 -4.80 16.57 21.02
N SER A 115 -4.30 16.27 22.22
CA SER A 115 -2.88 16.26 22.55
C SER A 115 -2.23 14.88 22.49
N SER A 116 -2.91 13.92 21.85
CA SER A 116 -2.48 12.54 21.76
C SER A 116 -2.40 12.12 20.30
N VAL A 117 -1.36 11.36 19.93
CA VAL A 117 -1.32 10.60 18.67
C VAL A 117 -1.61 9.16 18.98
N GLN A 118 -2.58 8.57 18.30
CA GLN A 118 -2.96 7.17 18.42
C GLN A 118 -2.55 6.41 17.16
N ILE A 119 -2.10 5.17 17.35
CA ILE A 119 -1.70 4.26 16.28
C ILE A 119 -2.47 2.96 16.49
N VAL A 120 -3.28 2.58 15.51
CA VAL A 120 -4.11 1.38 15.51
C VAL A 120 -3.67 0.47 14.37
N LYS A 121 -3.38 -0.79 14.67
CA LYS A 121 -3.08 -1.79 13.62
C LYS A 121 -4.34 -2.24 12.92
N ILE A 122 -4.37 -2.16 11.59
CA ILE A 122 -5.51 -2.55 10.75
C ILE A 122 -5.84 -4.03 10.98
N ASP A 123 -4.84 -4.92 10.90
CA ASP A 123 -5.08 -6.36 11.11
C ASP A 123 -5.67 -6.67 12.49
N SER A 124 -5.16 -6.04 13.55
CA SER A 124 -5.67 -6.27 14.90
C SER A 124 -7.11 -5.75 15.06
N PHE A 125 -7.40 -4.59 14.46
CA PHE A 125 -8.71 -3.99 14.43
C PHE A 125 -9.73 -4.85 13.66
N LEU A 126 -9.36 -5.36 12.48
CA LEU A 126 -10.23 -6.21 11.67
C LEU A 126 -10.48 -7.59 12.29
N ASN A 127 -9.52 -8.10 13.07
CA ASN A 127 -9.66 -9.39 13.76
C ASN A 127 -10.44 -9.30 15.09
N GLY A 128 -10.94 -8.12 15.47
CA GLY A 128 -11.72 -7.94 16.70
C GLY A 128 -10.94 -8.21 17.99
N ILE A 129 -9.60 -8.09 17.95
CA ILE A 129 -8.76 -8.23 19.14
C ILE A 129 -8.76 -6.88 19.85
N ASP A 130 -9.64 -6.74 20.84
CA ASP A 130 -9.85 -5.51 21.59
C ASP A 130 -8.58 -5.05 22.34
N SER A 131 -8.28 -3.75 22.21
CA SER A 131 -7.59 -2.92 23.20
C SER A 131 -6.05 -3.00 23.34
N GLU A 132 -5.36 -4.10 23.03
CA GLU A 132 -3.88 -4.14 23.19
C GLU A 132 -3.08 -3.57 22.01
N ALA A 133 -3.69 -3.41 20.84
CA ALA A 133 -2.98 -2.99 19.63
C ALA A 133 -2.93 -1.46 19.42
N THR A 134 -3.56 -0.67 20.29
CA THR A 134 -3.60 0.78 20.18
C THR A 134 -2.45 1.40 20.97
N THR A 135 -1.47 1.95 20.27
CA THR A 135 -0.43 2.77 20.91
C THR A 135 -0.93 4.20 21.05
N ILE A 136 -0.78 4.79 22.23
CA ILE A 136 -1.07 6.21 22.46
C ILE A 136 0.24 6.93 22.85
N LEU A 137 0.56 7.99 22.12
CA LEU A 137 1.69 8.89 22.38
C LEU A 137 1.13 10.17 23.01
N THR A 138 1.28 10.32 24.32
CA THR A 138 0.78 11.43 25.13
C THR A 138 1.93 12.16 25.81
N ASP A 139 2.34 13.31 25.27
CA ASP A 139 3.42 14.12 25.88
C ASP A 139 3.43 15.57 25.39
N HIS A 140 2.73 15.85 24.30
CA HIS A 140 2.34 17.22 24.00
C HIS A 140 1.19 17.62 24.93
N ASN A 141 1.18 18.88 25.36
CA ASN A 141 0.13 19.43 26.22
C ASN A 141 -1.03 20.06 25.44
N ALA A 142 -1.01 20.00 24.10
CA ALA A 142 -1.96 20.69 23.24
C ALA A 142 -2.05 20.06 21.84
N ARG A 143 -2.89 20.62 20.95
CA ARG A 143 -3.21 20.09 19.62
C ARG A 143 -1.94 19.84 18.79
N ILE A 144 -1.92 18.73 18.04
CA ILE A 144 -0.72 18.21 17.37
C ILE A 144 -0.90 18.16 15.84
N THR A 145 0.18 18.45 15.11
CA THR A 145 0.38 18.00 13.72
C THR A 145 1.49 16.93 13.67
N TYR A 146 1.41 15.95 12.76
CA TYR A 146 2.44 14.90 12.69
C TYR A 146 2.78 14.44 11.26
N LYS A 147 3.96 13.83 11.13
CA LYS A 147 4.47 13.18 9.91
C LYS A 147 5.25 11.92 10.28
N LEU A 148 5.07 10.86 9.49
CA LEU A 148 5.83 9.62 9.62
C LEU A 148 7.01 9.59 8.64
N LEU A 149 8.10 9.01 9.10
CA LEU A 149 9.35 8.83 8.39
C LEU A 149 9.84 7.39 8.55
N GLY A 150 10.47 6.86 7.50
CA GLY A 150 11.10 5.55 7.52
C GLY A 150 10.24 4.43 6.94
N ASP A 151 10.83 3.25 6.88
CA ASP A 151 10.25 2.02 6.33
C ASP A 151 10.03 1.00 7.47
N SER A 152 9.34 -0.09 7.18
CA SER A 152 8.96 -1.24 8.02
C SER A 152 9.96 -1.65 9.12
N SER A 153 11.27 -1.44 8.94
CA SER A 153 12.32 -1.77 9.92
C SER A 153 12.65 -0.66 10.93
N SER A 154 12.46 0.61 10.58
CA SER A 154 12.74 1.76 11.45
C SER A 154 11.79 2.90 11.11
N LYS A 155 10.70 2.98 11.88
CA LYS A 155 9.70 4.04 11.76
C LYS A 155 9.97 5.12 12.81
N VAL A 156 9.94 6.36 12.37
CA VAL A 156 10.09 7.56 13.19
C VAL A 156 8.91 8.48 12.95
N LEU A 157 8.24 8.92 14.01
CA LEU A 157 7.16 9.88 13.94
C LEU A 157 7.66 11.24 14.43
N ALA A 158 7.42 12.29 13.67
CA ALA A 158 7.66 13.66 14.09
C ALA A 158 6.31 14.32 14.39
N SER A 159 6.18 14.96 15.55
CA SER A 159 4.96 15.66 15.96
C SER A 159 5.23 17.07 16.47
N GLY A 160 4.50 18.05 15.96
CA GLY A 160 4.59 19.45 16.35
C GLY A 160 3.38 19.85 17.20
N GLY A 161 3.63 20.44 18.36
CA GLY A 161 2.60 20.84 19.31
C GLY A 161 2.23 22.32 19.23
N GLU A 162 1.09 22.67 19.84
CA GLU A 162 0.73 24.06 20.14
C GLU A 162 1.69 24.71 21.14
N ASP A 163 2.44 23.90 21.89
CA ASP A 163 3.50 24.32 22.82
C ASP A 163 4.75 24.88 22.12
N GLY A 164 4.77 24.91 20.78
CA GLY A 164 5.90 25.42 19.99
C GLY A 164 7.08 24.45 19.91
N THR A 165 6.90 23.20 20.32
CA THR A 165 7.93 22.16 20.25
C THR A 165 7.68 21.17 19.13
N VAL A 166 8.76 20.60 18.61
CA VAL A 166 8.71 19.44 17.70
C VAL A 166 9.33 18.24 18.40
N ARG A 167 8.60 17.14 18.50
CA ARG A 167 9.02 15.91 19.17
C ARG A 167 9.21 14.79 18.16
N ILE A 168 10.26 13.99 18.35
CA ILE A 168 10.60 12.85 17.52
C ILE A 168 10.43 11.57 18.32
N TRP A 169 9.68 10.63 17.76
CA TRP A 169 9.33 9.35 18.37
C TRP A 169 9.90 8.21 17.54
N SER A 170 10.49 7.22 18.19
CA SER A 170 10.82 5.96 17.52
C SER A 170 9.69 4.96 17.73
N LEU A 171 9.18 4.40 16.64
CA LEU A 171 8.08 3.43 16.62
C LEU A 171 8.58 1.98 16.45
N ASN A 172 9.82 1.68 16.87
CA ASN A 172 10.43 0.36 16.65
C ASN A 172 9.60 -0.76 17.31
N SER A 173 9.18 -1.72 16.50
CA SER A 173 8.38 -2.88 16.90
C SER A 173 9.24 -4.14 17.08
N ILE A 174 10.27 -4.14 17.93
CA ILE A 174 10.93 -5.40 18.32
C ILE A 174 11.24 -5.40 19.82
N GLY A 175 10.46 -6.17 20.59
CA GLY A 175 10.74 -6.52 21.98
C GLY A 175 9.49 -6.43 22.86
N LYS A 176 9.32 -7.39 23.78
CA LYS A 176 8.14 -7.63 24.66
C LYS A 176 7.77 -6.50 25.65
N ARG A 177 8.23 -5.26 25.40
CA ARG A 177 7.82 -4.02 26.04
C ARG A 177 7.90 -2.92 24.98
N GLY A 178 6.88 -2.83 24.13
CA GLY A 178 6.77 -1.85 23.05
C GLY A 178 6.86 -0.42 23.57
N GLN A 179 8.08 0.08 23.72
CA GLN A 179 8.36 1.38 24.29
C GLN A 179 8.61 2.33 23.12
N HIS A 180 7.52 2.94 22.66
CA HIS A 180 7.60 4.12 21.81
C HIS A 180 8.31 5.20 22.61
N THR A 181 9.57 5.46 22.25
CA THR A 181 10.43 6.36 23.02
C THR A 181 10.51 7.71 22.32
N LEU A 182 10.24 8.76 23.08
CA LEU A 182 10.61 10.12 22.70
C LEU A 182 12.14 10.16 22.58
N LYS A 183 12.63 10.41 21.36
CA LYS A 183 14.06 10.48 21.04
C LYS A 183 14.62 11.88 21.18
N ALA A 184 13.83 12.88 20.82
CA ALA A 184 14.25 14.28 20.86
C ALA A 184 13.06 15.23 20.96
N THR A 185 13.30 16.37 21.60
CA THR A 185 12.42 17.54 21.60
C THR A 185 13.21 18.74 21.09
N PHE A 186 12.73 19.35 20.03
CA PHE A 186 13.29 20.56 19.45
C PHE A 186 12.52 21.78 19.94
N TYR A 187 13.26 22.74 20.48
CA TYR A 187 12.75 24.01 20.96
C TYR A 187 13.22 25.13 20.03
N GLY A 188 12.42 26.19 19.90
CA GLY A 188 12.80 27.39 19.15
C GLY A 188 11.63 28.14 18.54
N HIS A 189 10.49 27.50 18.31
CA HIS A 189 9.29 28.20 17.87
C HIS A 189 8.56 28.84 19.06
N GLY A 190 8.41 30.16 19.03
CA GLY A 190 7.62 30.91 20.02
C GLY A 190 6.11 30.92 19.74
N LYS A 191 5.65 30.13 18.77
CA LYS A 191 4.24 30.03 18.34
C LYS A 191 3.91 28.57 18.00
N PRO A 192 2.62 28.19 18.00
CA PRO A 192 2.16 26.86 17.63
C PRO A 192 2.70 26.34 16.29
N ILE A 193 3.11 25.08 16.26
CA ILE A 193 3.50 24.39 15.03
C ILE A 193 2.23 24.01 14.25
N LYS A 194 1.91 24.79 13.22
CA LYS A 194 0.68 24.57 12.42
C LYS A 194 0.83 23.53 11.33
N LEU A 195 2.02 23.38 10.78
CA LEU A 195 2.30 22.48 9.65
C LEU A 195 3.73 21.98 9.75
N MET A 196 3.91 20.72 9.38
CA MET A 196 5.21 20.10 9.23
C MET A 196 5.26 19.34 7.91
N SER A 197 6.38 19.45 7.24
CA SER A 197 6.72 18.64 6.06
C SER A 197 8.12 18.12 6.25
N VAL A 198 8.37 16.91 5.76
CA VAL A 198 9.71 16.34 5.77
C VAL A 198 10.11 16.08 4.32
N ALA A 199 11.26 16.60 3.92
CA ALA A 199 11.78 16.47 2.56
C ALA A 199 13.06 15.63 2.60
N GLY A 200 12.99 14.44 2.01
CA GLY A 200 14.10 13.49 1.97
C GLY A 200 14.41 12.85 3.33
N TYR A 201 14.47 11.53 3.37
CA TYR A 201 15.03 10.81 4.50
C TYR A 201 16.10 9.85 4.00
N VAL A 202 17.24 9.84 4.69
CA VAL A 202 18.30 8.85 4.47
C VAL A 202 18.39 8.06 5.76
N LEU A 203 18.06 6.78 5.71
CA LEU A 203 18.38 5.86 6.80
C LEU A 203 19.89 5.73 6.82
N ALA A 204 20.56 6.32 7.81
CA ALA A 204 21.97 6.11 8.01
C ALA A 204 22.17 4.63 8.42
N SER A 205 22.45 3.76 7.44
CA SER A 205 22.92 2.41 7.72
C SER A 205 24.32 2.53 8.29
N SER A 206 24.47 2.30 9.59
CA SER A 206 25.78 2.15 10.21
C SER A 206 26.45 0.90 9.63
N TYR A 207 27.34 1.09 8.66
CA TYR A 207 28.35 0.08 8.35
C TYR A 207 29.39 0.16 9.47
N SER A 208 29.35 -0.76 10.42
CA SER A 208 30.49 -0.98 11.32
C SER A 208 31.68 -1.46 10.51
N CYS A 209 32.82 -0.78 10.65
CA CYS A 209 34.12 -1.20 10.12
C CYS A 209 34.60 -2.48 10.83
#